data_AF-A0A6V7LF97-F1
#
_entry.id   AF-A0A6V7LF97-F1
#
_cell.length_a   1.000
_cell.length_b   1.000
_cell.length_c   1.000
_cell.angle_alpha   90.00
_cell.angle_beta   90.00
_cell.angle_gamma   90.00
#
_symmetry.space_group_name_H-M   'P 1'
#
loop_
_entity.id
_entity.type
_entity.pdbx_description
1 polymer ?
#
loop_
_entity_poly.entity_id
_entity_poly.type
_entity_poly.pdbx_seq_one_letter_code
_entity_poly.pdbx_strand_id
1 'polypeptide(L)'
;IRYGYVVDQQPIGRLLFRQFCQDRKPAYHRYNLFLDAIEKYEIELDENRTELAKVLFEQYLKREGSEVVDILNDSLIGQCEERLGTGGKELFTEVQQTVKNFLAGEPFSQFLISFYFY
;
A
#
# COMPACT_ATOMS: atom_id res chain seq x y z
N ILE A 1 8.36 19.60 1.19
CA ILE A 1 7.95 18.76 0.04
C ILE A 1 6.95 17.74 0.56
N ARG A 2 5.86 17.45 -0.16
CA ARG A 2 4.79 16.54 0.33
C ARG A 2 4.86 15.19 -0.38
N TYR A 3 4.63 14.09 0.35
CA TYR A 3 4.59 12.73 -0.19
C TYR A 3 3.68 12.62 -1.42
N GLY A 4 2.45 13.13 -1.34
CA GLY A 4 1.54 13.12 -2.50
C GLY A 4 2.06 13.88 -3.72
N TYR A 5 2.89 14.90 -3.53
CA TYR A 5 3.43 15.66 -4.67
C TYR A 5 4.60 14.94 -5.38
N VAL A 6 5.33 14.08 -4.67
CA VAL A 6 6.49 13.37 -5.22
C VAL A 6 6.11 11.96 -5.64
N VAL A 7 5.28 11.28 -4.87
CA VAL A 7 4.94 9.86 -5.08
C VAL A 7 3.65 9.70 -5.88
N ASP A 8 2.69 10.62 -5.75
CA ASP A 8 1.39 10.53 -6.44
C ASP A 8 1.38 11.37 -7.74
N GLN A 9 2.00 12.56 -7.72
CA GLN A 9 2.01 13.48 -8.88
C GLN A 9 3.20 13.31 -9.83
N GLN A 10 4.34 12.77 -9.37
CA GLN A 10 5.54 12.63 -10.20
C GLN A 10 5.87 11.15 -10.47
N PRO A 11 5.83 10.68 -11.73
CA PRO A 11 6.15 9.29 -12.05
C PRO A 11 7.61 8.93 -11.72
N ILE A 12 8.54 9.88 -11.88
CA ILE A 12 9.96 9.70 -11.51
C ILE A 12 10.11 9.63 -9.98
N GLY A 13 9.41 10.49 -9.23
CA GLY A 13 9.45 10.49 -7.77
C GLY A 13 8.88 9.19 -7.18
N ARG A 14 7.81 8.64 -7.77
CA ARG A 14 7.28 7.31 -7.42
C ARG A 14 8.31 6.20 -7.64
N LEU A 15 9.03 6.21 -8.76
CA LEU A 15 10.06 5.22 -9.06
C LEU A 15 11.25 5.33 -8.09
N LEU A 16 11.75 6.53 -7.85
CA LEU A 16 12.86 6.77 -6.91
C LEU A 16 12.48 6.33 -5.48
N PHE A 17 11.27 6.63 -5.04
CA PHE A 17 10.78 6.21 -3.73
C PHE A 17 10.67 4.69 -3.62
N ARG A 18 10.16 4.01 -4.67
CA ARG A 18 10.14 2.54 -4.73
C ARG A 18 11.55 1.94 -4.64
N GLN A 19 12.50 2.53 -5.37
CA GLN A 19 13.89 2.07 -5.38
C GLN A 19 14.55 2.27 -4.02
N PHE A 20 14.31 3.42 -3.37
CA PHE A 20 14.73 3.68 -2.00
C PHE A 20 14.14 2.69 -1.01
N CYS A 21 12.84 2.38 -1.12
CA CYS A 21 12.18 1.37 -0.29
C CYS A 21 12.80 -0.02 -0.49
N GLN A 22 13.16 -0.40 -1.72
CA GLN A 22 13.85 -1.67 -2.00
C GLN A 22 15.26 -1.72 -1.40
N ASP A 23 16.04 -0.64 -1.52
CA ASP A 23 17.44 -0.60 -1.12
C ASP A 23 17.62 -0.51 0.41
N ARG A 24 16.80 0.32 1.08
CA ARG A 24 16.94 0.56 2.52
C ARG A 24 16.24 -0.45 3.42
N LYS A 25 15.06 -0.97 3.05
CA LYS A 25 14.29 -1.84 3.95
C LYS A 25 13.28 -2.73 3.21
N PRO A 26 13.44 -4.07 3.23
CA PRO A 26 12.49 -4.98 2.58
C PRO A 26 11.04 -4.84 3.10
N ALA A 27 10.88 -4.41 4.36
CA ALA A 27 9.58 -4.03 4.94
C ALA A 27 8.85 -2.97 4.11
N TYR A 28 9.57 -1.93 3.65
CA TYR A 28 8.97 -0.87 2.83
C TYR A 28 8.61 -1.33 1.43
N HIS A 29 9.34 -2.29 0.90
CA HIS A 29 9.00 -2.93 -0.37
C HIS A 29 7.64 -3.65 -0.28
N ARG A 30 7.36 -4.32 0.85
CA ARG A 30 6.08 -4.99 1.10
C ARG A 30 4.88 -4.03 1.01
N TYR A 31 4.97 -2.83 1.60
CA TYR A 31 3.93 -1.80 1.48
C TYR A 31 3.71 -1.34 0.03
N ASN A 32 4.79 -1.18 -0.75
CA ASN A 32 4.68 -0.78 -2.15
C ASN A 32 4.03 -1.86 -3.03
N LEU A 33 4.32 -3.13 -2.75
CA LEU A 33 3.68 -4.27 -3.42
C LEU A 33 2.19 -4.34 -3.08
N PHE A 34 1.83 -4.05 -1.83
CA PHE A 34 0.44 -3.97 -1.42
C PHE A 34 -0.30 -2.84 -2.15
N LEU A 35 0.29 -1.64 -2.25
CA LEU A 35 -0.28 -0.52 -3.02
C LEU A 35 -0.46 -0.87 -4.50
N ASP A 36 0.51 -1.58 -5.11
CA ASP A 36 0.43 -2.06 -6.50
C ASP A 36 -0.74 -3.04 -6.68
N ALA A 37 -0.91 -3.96 -5.72
CA ALA A 37 -1.99 -4.93 -5.74
C ALA A 37 -3.36 -4.25 -5.59
N ILE A 38 -3.48 -3.20 -4.76
CA ILE A 38 -4.70 -2.38 -4.68
C ILE A 38 -4.96 -1.64 -5.99
N GLU A 39 -3.96 -1.01 -6.60
CA GLU A 39 -4.14 -0.33 -7.89
C GLU A 39 -4.59 -1.32 -8.97
N LYS A 40 -4.03 -2.54 -8.99
CA LYS A 40 -4.50 -3.62 -9.86
C LYS A 40 -5.94 -3.99 -9.57
N TYR A 41 -6.30 -4.17 -8.31
CA TYR A 41 -7.66 -4.45 -7.87
C TYR A 41 -8.67 -3.40 -8.35
N GLU A 42 -8.31 -2.10 -8.33
CA GLU A 42 -9.19 -1.01 -8.76
C GLU A 42 -9.48 -0.99 -10.27
N ILE A 43 -8.52 -1.44 -11.08
CA ILE A 43 -8.62 -1.53 -12.54
C ILE A 43 -9.14 -2.89 -13.03
N GLU A 44 -9.17 -3.89 -12.16
CA GLU A 44 -9.61 -5.25 -12.50
C GLU A 44 -11.13 -5.33 -12.67
N LEU A 45 -11.57 -6.31 -13.46
CA LEU A 45 -12.99 -6.56 -13.74
C LEU A 45 -13.75 -7.00 -12.48
N ASP A 46 -15.00 -6.55 -12.32
CA ASP A 46 -15.86 -6.88 -11.17
C ASP A 46 -15.97 -8.40 -10.90
N GLU A 47 -15.93 -9.24 -11.95
CA GLU A 47 -15.96 -10.71 -11.83
C GLU A 47 -14.75 -11.27 -11.07
N ASN A 48 -13.55 -10.78 -11.38
CA ASN A 48 -12.32 -11.21 -10.71
C ASN A 48 -12.04 -10.40 -9.44
N ARG A 49 -12.69 -9.24 -9.27
CA ARG A 49 -12.45 -8.32 -8.16
C ARG A 49 -12.66 -9.01 -6.82
N THR A 50 -13.76 -9.73 -6.66
CA THR A 50 -14.06 -10.47 -5.41
C THR A 50 -13.00 -11.51 -5.05
N GLU A 51 -12.44 -12.21 -6.04
CA GLU A 51 -11.38 -13.20 -5.84
C GLU A 51 -10.05 -12.51 -5.52
N LEU A 52 -9.71 -11.47 -6.28
CA LEU A 52 -8.50 -10.68 -6.07
C LEU A 52 -8.51 -10.03 -4.68
N ALA A 53 -9.66 -9.55 -4.21
CA ALA A 53 -9.82 -9.02 -2.86
C ALA A 53 -9.46 -10.07 -1.80
N LYS A 54 -9.96 -11.30 -1.93
CA LYS A 54 -9.64 -12.39 -0.99
C LYS A 54 -8.16 -12.72 -1.01
N VAL A 55 -7.55 -12.81 -2.20
CA VAL A 55 -6.11 -13.06 -2.35
C VAL A 55 -5.29 -11.95 -1.71
N LEU A 56 -5.61 -10.68 -1.98
CA LEU A 56 -4.96 -9.51 -1.37
C LEU A 56 -5.06 -9.55 0.15
N PHE A 57 -6.25 -9.86 0.67
CA PHE A 57 -6.50 -9.93 2.09
C PHE A 57 -5.69 -11.05 2.75
N GLU A 58 -5.72 -12.26 2.18
CA GLU A 58 -4.94 -13.37 2.71
C GLU A 58 -3.43 -13.16 2.59
N GLN A 59 -2.97 -12.48 1.54
CA GLN A 59 -1.55 -12.28 1.30
C GLN A 59 -0.94 -11.12 2.09
N TYR A 60 -1.73 -10.06 2.38
CA TYR A 60 -1.22 -8.84 3.01
C TYR A 60 -1.88 -8.46 4.33
N LEU A 61 -3.15 -8.83 4.58
CA LEU A 61 -3.89 -8.49 5.82
C LEU A 61 -3.98 -9.67 6.81
N LYS A 62 -3.63 -10.89 6.40
CA LYS A 62 -3.59 -12.05 7.31
C LYS A 62 -2.45 -11.89 8.33
N ARG A 63 -2.81 -11.88 9.61
CA ARG A 63 -1.91 -11.67 10.77
C ARG A 63 -0.66 -12.57 10.80
N GLU A 64 -0.64 -13.67 10.06
CA GLU A 64 0.50 -14.60 10.00
C GLU A 64 1.59 -14.26 8.95
N GLY A 65 1.43 -13.22 8.10
CA GLY A 65 2.27 -13.14 6.90
C GLY A 65 2.81 -11.78 6.45
N SER A 66 2.49 -10.67 7.13
CA SER A 66 2.80 -9.35 6.59
C SER A 66 3.14 -8.30 7.64
N GLU A 67 4.26 -7.60 7.47
CA GLU A 67 4.58 -6.39 8.24
C GLU A 67 3.52 -5.28 8.01
N VAL A 68 2.73 -5.40 6.94
CA VAL A 68 1.65 -4.46 6.62
C VAL A 68 0.58 -4.43 7.70
N VAL A 69 0.33 -5.55 8.38
CA VAL A 69 -0.70 -5.63 9.41
C VAL A 69 -0.33 -4.81 10.66
N ASP A 70 0.96 -4.56 10.90
CA ASP A 70 1.45 -3.85 12.10
C ASP A 70 1.01 -2.38 12.13
N ILE A 71 0.88 -1.76 10.95
CA ILE A 71 0.43 -0.36 10.81
C ILE A 71 -1.08 -0.24 10.58
N LEU A 72 -1.78 -1.36 10.38
CA LEU A 72 -3.20 -1.40 10.11
C LEU A 72 -3.98 -1.71 11.38
N ASN A 73 -5.07 -0.99 11.60
CA ASN A 73 -5.94 -1.28 12.73
C ASN A 73 -6.70 -2.58 12.51
N ASP A 74 -6.85 -3.40 13.56
CA ASP A 74 -7.68 -4.61 13.54
C ASP A 74 -9.12 -4.34 13.08
N SER A 75 -9.64 -3.16 13.40
CA SER A 75 -10.95 -2.71 12.90
C SER A 75 -10.99 -2.55 11.38
N LEU A 76 -9.94 -2.02 10.76
CA LEU A 76 -9.85 -1.89 9.29
C LEU A 76 -9.75 -3.26 8.62
N ILE A 77 -9.00 -4.17 9.22
CA ILE A 77 -8.84 -5.54 8.74
C ILE A 77 -10.19 -6.27 8.82
N GLY A 78 -10.89 -6.19 9.96
CA GLY A 78 -12.21 -6.79 10.11
C GLY A 78 -13.25 -6.22 9.13
N GLN A 79 -13.21 -4.90 8.89
CA GLN A 79 -14.09 -4.28 7.88
C GLN A 79 -13.77 -4.69 6.45
N CYS A 80 -12.49 -4.84 6.10
CA CYS A 80 -12.08 -5.41 4.83
C CYS A 80 -12.63 -6.83 4.70
N GLU A 81 -12.44 -7.67 5.72
CA GLU A 81 -12.89 -9.08 5.72
C GLU A 81 -14.40 -9.21 5.49
N GLU A 82 -15.20 -8.42 6.22
CA GLU A 82 -16.65 -8.45 6.12
C GLU A 82 -17.14 -7.98 4.74
N ARG A 83 -16.46 -6.98 4.17
CA ARG A 83 -16.79 -6.41 2.87
C ARG A 83 -16.13 -7.13 1.69
N LEU A 84 -15.23 -8.10 1.90
CA LEU A 84 -14.59 -8.90 0.85
C LEU A 84 -15.61 -9.48 -0.14
N GLY A 85 -16.76 -9.94 0.37
CA GLY A 85 -17.84 -10.52 -0.44
C GLY A 85 -18.62 -9.52 -1.30
N THR A 86 -18.60 -8.24 -0.93
CA THR A 86 -19.21 -7.17 -1.75
C THR A 86 -18.33 -6.77 -2.93
N GLY A 87 -17.03 -7.08 -2.82
CA GLY A 87 -16.02 -6.72 -3.79
C GLY A 87 -15.98 -5.22 -4.07
N GLY A 88 -16.31 -4.29 -3.16
CA GLY A 88 -16.32 -2.84 -3.45
C GLY A 88 -14.96 -2.26 -3.86
N LYS A 89 -14.89 -1.31 -4.80
CA LYS A 89 -13.62 -0.66 -5.19
C LYS A 89 -12.95 0.04 -4.00
N GLU A 90 -13.78 0.61 -3.13
CA GLU A 90 -13.34 1.36 -1.96
C GLU A 90 -12.94 0.47 -0.77
N LEU A 91 -12.98 -0.85 -0.93
CA LEU A 91 -12.66 -1.81 0.12
C LEU A 91 -11.29 -1.55 0.75
N PHE A 92 -10.28 -1.37 -0.12
CA PHE A 92 -8.91 -1.16 0.29
C PHE A 92 -8.51 0.30 0.36
N THR A 93 -9.37 1.26 0.03
CA THR A 93 -9.00 2.69 -0.02
C THR A 93 -8.56 3.22 1.35
N GLU A 94 -9.26 2.85 2.43
CA GLU A 94 -8.88 3.21 3.81
C GLU A 94 -7.50 2.63 4.18
N VAL A 95 -7.27 1.37 3.81
CA VAL A 95 -6.03 0.63 4.07
C VAL A 95 -4.88 1.24 3.25
N GLN A 96 -5.12 1.53 1.98
CA GLN A 96 -4.22 2.23 1.06
C GLN A 96 -3.82 3.58 1.64
N GLN A 97 -4.78 4.35 2.15
CA GLN A 97 -4.53 5.67 2.72
C GLN A 97 -3.69 5.57 4.00
N THR A 98 -3.96 4.59 4.86
CA THR A 98 -3.17 4.33 6.07
C THR A 98 -1.73 3.99 5.72
N VAL A 99 -1.52 3.10 4.74
CA VAL A 99 -0.21 2.72 4.23
C VAL A 99 0.51 3.92 3.60
N LYS A 100 -0.17 4.71 2.76
CA LYS A 100 0.38 5.94 2.18
C LYS A 100 0.77 6.95 3.26
N ASN A 101 -0.02 7.07 4.34
CA ASN A 101 0.27 8.01 5.42
C ASN A 101 1.48 7.56 6.27
N PHE A 102 1.60 6.26 6.52
CA PHE A 102 2.80 5.69 7.14
C PHE A 102 4.04 5.92 6.27
N LEU A 103 3.92 5.66 4.95
CA LEU A 103 5.00 5.91 4.00
C LEU A 103 5.35 7.41 3.89
N ALA A 104 4.37 8.30 4.04
CA ALA A 104 4.55 9.75 4.02
C ALA A 104 5.26 10.31 5.27
N GLY A 105 5.38 9.52 6.34
CA GLY A 105 6.04 9.92 7.58
C GLY A 105 7.54 9.66 7.54
N GLU A 106 7.95 8.60 8.23
CA GLU A 106 9.36 8.26 8.45
C GLU A 106 10.12 7.89 7.16
N PRO A 107 9.63 6.97 6.30
CA PRO A 107 10.35 6.60 5.09
C PRO A 107 10.39 7.72 4.04
N PHE A 108 9.38 8.59 3.94
CA PHE A 108 9.46 9.78 3.08
C PHE A 108 10.45 10.80 3.60
N SER A 109 10.49 11.04 4.91
CA SER A 109 11.51 11.90 5.50
C SER A 109 12.92 11.36 5.25
N GLN A 110 13.11 10.04 5.38
CA GLN A 110 14.36 9.36 5.08
C GLN A 110 14.72 9.43 3.58
N PHE A 111 13.73 9.38 2.69
CA PHE A 111 13.91 9.56 1.26
C PHE A 111 14.37 10.99 0.91
N LEU A 112 13.76 12.02 1.52
CA LEU A 112 14.13 13.43 1.31
C LEU A 112 15.56 13.76 1.76
N ILE A 113 16.04 13.10 2.81
CA ILE A 113 17.43 13.24 3.28
C ILE A 113 18.40 12.28 2.56
N SER A 114 17.88 11.37 1.74
CA SER A 114 18.70 10.44 0.98
C SER A 114 19.22 11.10 -0.30
N PHE A 115 20.33 10.58 -0.82
CA PHE A 115 20.91 11.03 -2.09
C PHE A 115 19.99 10.85 -3.31
N TYR A 116 18.85 10.17 -3.15
CA TYR A 116 17.82 10.03 -4.18
C TYR A 116 17.08 11.34 -4.52
N PHE A 117 17.16 12.37 -3.67
CA PHE A 117 16.45 13.64 -3.86
C PHE A 117 17.39 14.84 -4.19
N TYR A 118 18.68 14.61 -4.40
CA TYR A 118 19.68 15.64 -4.76
C TYR A 118 20.14 15.47 -6.20
#